data_AF-A0A533Z3W1-F1
#
_entry.id   AF-A0A533Z3W1-F1
#
_cell.length_a   1.000
_cell.length_b   1.000
_cell.length_c   1.000
_cell.angle_alpha   90.00
_cell.angle_beta   90.00
_cell.angle_gamma   90.00
#
_symmetry.space_group_name_H-M   'P 1'
#
loop_
_entity.id
_entity.type
_entity.pdbx_description
1 polymer ?
#
loop_
_entity_poly.entity_id
_entity_poly.type
_entity_poly.pdbx_seq_one_letter_code
_entity_poly.pdbx_strand_id
1 'polypeptide(L)'
;MRLQSTIKHPVTCRGVGLHSGGPVSLNLLPAPPDTGLVFIRKDLQPGVGISASIKHLRPALLSTVVGVDNIQVHTIEHVLAAATGLEVDNMYIEVDAPELPVLDGSSAEFVRMILGAGLESQNRRQAYLKIVRPIEVRDGDKAISIRPASSTSISYTIDYPHPLIRRQDYRYRASRESFVRDIAPARTFGFLREVEALWEAGLGLGGSLENTLILSDDGLLNKNGLRFSDEFVRHKILDLIGDMSLLGLPFIGDIVASRSGHALHAKLVEKILESPENWMLVSGDAFVPAGRVSDLLPSLVASPQRD
;
A
#
# COMPACT_ATOMS: atom_id res chain seq x y z
N MET A 1 12.10 13.88 14.95
CA MET A 1 11.25 13.45 13.81
C MET A 1 11.91 13.89 12.53
N ARG A 2 11.78 13.10 11.46
CA ARG A 2 12.44 13.36 10.18
C ARG A 2 11.77 14.48 9.39
N LEU A 3 12.46 14.95 8.36
CA LEU A 3 11.87 15.76 7.30
C LEU A 3 11.07 14.87 6.33
N GLN A 4 10.12 15.47 5.61
CA GLN A 4 9.47 14.84 4.49
C GLN A 4 10.49 14.48 3.40
N SER A 5 10.16 13.50 2.57
CA SER A 5 11.00 13.11 1.46
C SER A 5 10.21 12.82 0.18
N THR A 6 10.91 13.01 -0.94
CA THR A 6 10.47 12.71 -2.32
C THR A 6 11.61 11.97 -3.03
N ILE A 7 11.38 11.49 -4.25
CA ILE A 7 12.46 11.07 -5.16
C ILE A 7 13.15 12.28 -5.81
N LYS A 8 14.43 12.15 -6.22
CA LYS A 8 15.21 13.22 -6.90
C LYS A 8 14.92 13.32 -8.39
N HIS A 9 14.80 12.17 -9.06
CA HIS A 9 14.67 12.11 -10.51
C HIS A 9 13.47 11.27 -10.93
N PRO A 10 12.80 11.62 -12.03
CA PRO A 10 11.81 10.74 -12.66
C PRO A 10 12.36 9.35 -12.95
N VAL A 11 11.53 8.31 -12.75
CA VAL A 11 11.84 6.93 -13.17
C VAL A 11 10.61 6.27 -13.78
N THR A 12 10.83 5.48 -14.82
CA THR A 12 9.77 4.84 -15.61
C THR A 12 9.93 3.32 -15.59
N CYS A 13 8.83 2.60 -15.53
CA CYS A 13 8.79 1.18 -15.87
C CYS A 13 7.59 0.85 -16.76
N ARG A 14 7.68 -0.29 -17.44
CA ARG A 14 6.59 -0.87 -18.21
C ARG A 14 6.33 -2.29 -17.73
N GLY A 15 5.09 -2.73 -17.84
CA GLY A 15 4.70 -4.08 -17.47
C GLY A 15 3.28 -4.38 -17.92
N VAL A 16 2.67 -5.31 -17.20
CA VAL A 16 1.30 -5.76 -17.41
C VAL A 16 0.52 -5.61 -16.12
N GLY A 17 -0.75 -5.22 -16.18
CA GLY A 17 -1.66 -5.27 -15.03
C GLY A 17 -1.93 -6.73 -14.63
N LEU A 18 -1.93 -7.04 -13.33
CA LEU A 18 -2.17 -8.40 -12.83
C LEU A 18 -3.55 -8.91 -13.25
N HIS A 19 -4.58 -8.08 -13.05
CA HIS A 19 -5.95 -8.47 -13.26
C HIS A 19 -6.42 -8.26 -14.69
N SER A 20 -6.15 -7.07 -15.24
CA SER A 20 -6.57 -6.68 -16.59
C SER A 20 -5.79 -7.38 -17.70
N GLY A 21 -4.54 -7.81 -17.44
CA GLY A 21 -3.64 -8.32 -18.47
C GLY A 21 -3.22 -7.26 -19.51
N GLY A 22 -3.61 -6.00 -19.31
CA GLY A 22 -3.30 -4.91 -20.22
C GLY A 22 -1.87 -4.40 -20.07
N PRO A 23 -1.21 -3.95 -21.16
CA PRO A 23 0.07 -3.28 -21.07
C PRO A 23 -0.08 -1.94 -20.33
N VAL A 24 0.92 -1.61 -19.52
CA VAL A 24 0.92 -0.36 -18.74
C VAL A 24 2.33 0.21 -18.61
N SER A 25 2.44 1.53 -18.69
CA SER A 25 3.60 2.33 -18.32
C SER A 25 3.31 3.14 -17.07
N LEU A 26 4.24 3.09 -16.12
CA LEU A 26 4.20 3.85 -14.87
C LEU A 26 5.40 4.79 -14.80
N ASN A 27 5.16 6.05 -14.41
CA ASN A 27 6.18 7.03 -14.10
C ASN A 27 6.08 7.44 -12.62
N LEU A 28 7.19 7.38 -11.90
CA LEU A 28 7.33 7.99 -10.58
C LEU A 28 8.02 9.33 -10.75
N LEU A 29 7.42 10.40 -10.22
CA LEU A 29 7.94 11.77 -10.32
C LEU A 29 8.08 12.41 -8.94
N PRO A 30 9.08 13.29 -8.74
CA PRO A 30 9.15 14.11 -7.54
C PRO A 30 7.88 14.94 -7.34
N ALA A 31 7.48 15.15 -6.09
CA ALA A 31 6.36 16.05 -5.77
C ALA A 31 6.73 17.05 -4.65
N PRO A 32 6.14 18.25 -4.63
CA PRO A 32 6.36 19.24 -3.57
C PRO A 32 5.99 18.72 -2.16
N PRO A 33 6.44 19.39 -1.08
CA PRO A 33 6.02 19.08 0.29
C PRO A 33 4.50 19.09 0.45
N ASP A 34 3.99 18.29 1.39
CA ASP A 34 2.57 18.16 1.73
C ASP A 34 1.65 17.69 0.57
N THR A 35 2.23 17.18 -0.53
CA THR A 35 1.47 16.64 -1.68
C THR A 35 0.88 15.26 -1.38
N GLY A 36 1.61 14.43 -0.63
CA GLY A 36 1.29 13.02 -0.46
C GLY A 36 1.62 12.18 -1.70
N LEU A 37 1.08 10.96 -1.72
CA LEU A 37 1.16 10.07 -2.88
C LEU A 37 -0.08 10.28 -3.76
N VAL A 38 0.12 10.67 -5.02
CA VAL A 38 -0.97 11.03 -5.93
C VAL A 38 -0.82 10.28 -7.25
N PHE A 39 -1.84 9.49 -7.59
CA PHE A 39 -1.91 8.83 -8.89
C PHE A 39 -2.41 9.79 -9.96
N ILE A 40 -1.89 9.70 -11.19
CA ILE A 40 -2.32 10.51 -12.32
C ILE A 40 -2.60 9.62 -13.52
N ARG A 41 -3.87 9.54 -13.95
CA ARG A 41 -4.28 8.87 -15.18
C ARG A 41 -3.93 9.74 -16.39
N LYS A 42 -2.75 9.52 -16.97
CA LYS A 42 -2.16 10.34 -18.04
C LYS A 42 -2.66 10.00 -19.45
N ASP A 43 -3.35 8.87 -19.59
CA ASP A 43 -4.04 8.47 -20.82
C ASP A 43 -5.33 9.28 -21.07
N LEU A 44 -5.77 10.07 -20.08
CA LEU A 44 -6.94 10.94 -20.16
C LEU A 44 -6.55 12.40 -20.44
N GLN A 45 -7.49 13.19 -20.99
CA GLN A 45 -7.28 14.60 -21.33
C GLN A 45 -8.42 15.49 -20.78
N PRO A 46 -8.14 16.41 -19.84
CA PRO A 46 -6.88 16.53 -19.10
C PRO A 46 -6.60 15.29 -18.23
N GLY A 47 -5.34 15.07 -17.86
CA GLY A 47 -4.97 13.98 -16.94
C GLY A 47 -5.65 14.16 -15.58
N VAL A 48 -6.06 13.05 -14.96
CA VAL A 48 -6.86 13.08 -13.73
C VAL A 48 -6.05 12.60 -12.53
N GLY A 49 -5.93 13.46 -11.52
CA GLY A 49 -5.22 13.19 -10.26
C GLY A 49 -6.13 12.56 -9.21
N ILE A 50 -5.64 11.52 -8.53
CA ILE A 50 -6.34 10.80 -7.47
C ILE A 50 -5.36 10.59 -6.31
N SER A 51 -5.55 11.28 -5.19
CA SER A 51 -4.72 11.09 -4.00
C SER A 51 -4.91 9.69 -3.41
N ALA A 52 -3.82 9.05 -2.97
CA ALA A 52 -3.85 7.81 -2.20
C ALA A 52 -4.43 8.08 -0.80
N SER A 53 -5.76 8.10 -0.72
CA SER A 53 -6.51 8.41 0.50
C SER A 53 -7.70 7.48 0.61
N ILE A 54 -8.03 7.11 1.85
CA ILE A 54 -9.22 6.30 2.14
C ILE A 54 -10.51 6.93 1.59
N LYS A 55 -10.56 8.26 1.46
CA LYS A 55 -11.70 8.99 0.86
C LYS A 55 -11.94 8.66 -0.62
N HIS A 56 -10.90 8.22 -1.32
CA HIS A 56 -10.97 7.82 -2.72
C HIS A 56 -11.04 6.31 -2.89
N LEU A 57 -11.04 5.52 -1.80
CA LEU A 57 -11.12 4.07 -1.88
C LEU A 57 -12.41 3.65 -2.61
N ARG A 58 -12.28 2.68 -3.51
CA ARG A 58 -13.41 2.06 -4.20
C ARG A 58 -13.52 0.59 -3.83
N PRO A 59 -14.74 0.04 -3.74
CA PRO A 59 -14.93 -1.39 -3.56
C PRO A 59 -14.24 -2.16 -4.69
N ALA A 60 -13.43 -3.14 -4.31
CA ALA A 60 -12.72 -4.00 -5.25
C ALA A 60 -12.51 -5.39 -4.64
N LEU A 61 -12.30 -6.37 -5.51
CA LEU A 61 -11.91 -7.71 -5.13
C LEU A 61 -10.40 -7.86 -5.35
N LEU A 62 -9.73 -8.54 -4.43
CA LEU A 62 -8.34 -9.00 -4.55
C LEU A 62 -7.23 -7.94 -4.62
N SER A 63 -7.56 -6.65 -4.71
CA SER A 63 -6.62 -5.54 -4.69
C SER A 63 -7.21 -4.29 -4.04
N THR A 64 -6.40 -3.24 -3.91
CA THR A 64 -6.83 -1.92 -3.45
C THR A 64 -6.97 -0.98 -4.65
N VAL A 65 -8.08 -0.26 -4.69
CA VAL A 65 -8.46 0.63 -5.80
C VAL A 65 -8.81 2.00 -5.26
N VAL A 66 -8.28 3.05 -5.89
CA VAL A 66 -8.70 4.44 -5.64
C VAL A 66 -9.31 5.04 -6.90
N GLY A 67 -10.27 5.96 -6.73
CA GLY A 67 -10.92 6.60 -7.86
C GLY A 67 -11.73 7.85 -7.52
N VAL A 68 -11.93 8.67 -8.54
CA VAL A 68 -12.81 9.85 -8.54
C VAL A 68 -13.76 9.71 -9.73
N ASP A 69 -15.05 9.92 -9.49
CA ASP A 69 -16.12 9.64 -10.45
C ASP A 69 -16.00 8.22 -11.05
N ASN A 70 -15.88 8.11 -12.37
CA ASN A 70 -15.73 6.85 -13.08
C ASN A 70 -14.26 6.48 -13.37
N ILE A 71 -13.31 7.27 -12.88
CA ILE A 71 -11.88 7.09 -13.15
C ILE A 71 -11.24 6.41 -11.95
N GLN A 72 -10.55 5.30 -12.20
CA GLN A 72 -9.96 4.47 -11.15
C GLN A 72 -8.51 4.11 -11.49
N VAL A 73 -7.76 3.80 -10.43
CA VAL A 73 -6.42 3.20 -10.47
C VAL A 73 -6.42 2.00 -9.55
N HIS A 74 -6.11 0.84 -10.12
CA HIS A 74 -6.20 -0.47 -9.48
C HIS A 74 -4.81 -1.00 -9.10
N THR A 75 -4.80 -1.90 -8.11
CA THR A 75 -3.61 -2.67 -7.70
C THR A 75 -2.49 -1.73 -7.23
N ILE A 76 -2.83 -0.79 -6.35
CA ILE A 76 -1.95 0.29 -5.88
C ILE A 76 -1.08 -0.12 -4.68
N GLU A 77 -1.48 -1.16 -3.97
CA GLU A 77 -0.92 -1.59 -2.70
C GLU A 77 0.59 -1.83 -2.74
N HIS A 78 1.14 -2.44 -3.80
CA HIS A 78 2.57 -2.77 -3.86
C HIS A 78 3.47 -1.53 -4.06
N VAL A 79 3.06 -0.56 -4.89
CA VAL A 79 3.82 0.68 -5.08
C VAL A 79 3.71 1.57 -3.85
N LEU A 80 2.54 1.60 -3.20
CA LEU A 80 2.33 2.32 -1.95
C LEU A 80 3.14 1.70 -0.81
N ALA A 81 3.24 0.37 -0.76
CA ALA A 81 4.10 -0.31 0.19
C ALA A 81 5.57 0.06 -0.03
N ALA A 82 6.03 0.10 -1.28
CA ALA A 82 7.39 0.51 -1.62
C ALA A 82 7.70 1.96 -1.19
N ALA A 83 6.80 2.89 -1.51
CA ALA A 83 6.94 4.30 -1.12
C ALA A 83 6.96 4.46 0.40
N THR A 84 5.99 3.83 1.09
CA THR A 84 5.86 3.89 2.56
C THR A 84 7.05 3.26 3.27
N GLY A 85 7.47 2.07 2.82
CA GLY A 85 8.61 1.35 3.38
C GLY A 85 9.95 2.05 3.18
N LEU A 86 10.08 2.87 2.14
CA LEU A 86 11.23 3.75 1.90
C LEU A 86 11.08 5.16 2.48
N GLU A 87 9.96 5.42 3.16
CA GLU A 87 9.59 6.70 3.76
C GLU A 87 9.49 7.88 2.76
N VAL A 88 9.07 7.60 1.53
CA VAL A 88 8.69 8.61 0.53
C VAL A 88 7.31 9.15 0.89
N ASP A 89 7.22 10.45 1.16
CA ASP A 89 5.97 11.11 1.56
C ASP A 89 5.26 11.76 0.38
N ASN A 90 6.04 12.31 -0.56
CA ASN A 90 5.53 13.08 -1.69
C ASN A 90 6.01 12.46 -3.00
N MET A 91 5.07 12.02 -3.84
CA MET A 91 5.38 11.46 -5.16
C MET A 91 4.15 11.49 -6.06
N TYR A 92 4.32 11.93 -7.31
CA TYR A 92 3.32 11.70 -8.35
C TYR A 92 3.58 10.34 -9.01
N ILE A 93 2.52 9.57 -9.21
CA ILE A 93 2.54 8.24 -9.81
C ILE A 93 1.68 8.30 -11.07
N GLU A 94 2.30 8.64 -12.21
CA GLU A 94 1.55 8.65 -13.47
C GLU A 94 1.40 7.23 -14.01
N VAL A 95 0.22 6.92 -14.55
CA VAL A 95 -0.08 5.64 -15.18
C VAL A 95 -0.97 5.86 -16.39
N ASP A 96 -0.66 5.18 -17.50
CA ASP A 96 -1.38 5.28 -18.78
C ASP A 96 -2.44 4.18 -18.99
N ALA A 97 -2.80 3.49 -17.90
CA ALA A 97 -3.81 2.45 -17.87
C ALA A 97 -4.57 2.47 -16.52
N PRO A 98 -5.74 1.81 -16.42
CA PRO A 98 -6.48 1.72 -15.16
C PRO A 98 -5.81 0.90 -14.06
N GLU A 99 -4.81 0.07 -14.36
CA GLU A 99 -4.17 -0.82 -13.39
C GLU A 99 -2.66 -0.65 -13.44
N LEU A 100 -1.99 -0.63 -12.27
CA LEU A 100 -0.53 -0.57 -12.19
C LEU A 100 0.15 -1.86 -12.66
N PRO A 101 1.42 -1.81 -13.11
CA PRO A 101 2.16 -3.01 -13.48
C PRO A 101 2.40 -3.91 -12.27
N VAL A 102 2.15 -5.22 -12.41
CA VAL A 102 2.43 -6.22 -11.36
C VAL A 102 3.92 -6.49 -11.17
N LEU A 103 4.72 -6.26 -12.22
CA LEU A 103 6.15 -6.56 -12.27
C LEU A 103 6.43 -8.02 -11.89
N ASP A 104 7.16 -8.27 -10.80
CA ASP A 104 7.46 -9.62 -10.31
C ASP A 104 6.47 -10.13 -9.24
N GLY A 105 5.40 -9.37 -8.97
CA GLY A 105 4.42 -9.68 -7.93
C GLY A 105 4.75 -9.15 -6.54
N SER A 106 5.89 -8.49 -6.37
CA SER A 106 6.36 -7.94 -5.10
C SER A 106 6.57 -6.42 -5.20
N SER A 107 7.10 -5.80 -4.14
CA SER A 107 7.52 -4.40 -4.14
C SER A 107 9.00 -4.22 -4.52
N ALA A 108 9.76 -5.29 -4.75
CA ALA A 108 11.21 -5.22 -4.92
C ALA A 108 11.64 -4.34 -6.11
N GLU A 109 10.95 -4.47 -7.26
CA GLU A 109 11.27 -3.65 -8.43
C GLU A 109 10.91 -2.18 -8.22
N PHE A 110 9.80 -1.88 -7.55
CA PHE A 110 9.47 -0.49 -7.16
C PHE A 110 10.51 0.09 -6.20
N VAL A 111 10.96 -0.69 -5.22
CA VAL A 111 12.04 -0.30 -4.30
C VAL A 111 13.32 0.01 -5.07
N ARG A 112 13.71 -0.86 -6.02
CA ARG A 112 14.89 -0.66 -6.86
C ARG A 112 14.80 0.63 -7.67
N MET A 113 13.63 0.91 -8.26
CA MET A 113 13.38 2.14 -9.00
C MET A 113 13.46 3.38 -8.12
N ILE A 114 12.80 3.39 -6.96
CA ILE A 114 12.79 4.53 -6.04
C ILE A 114 14.20 4.82 -5.50
N LEU A 115 14.94 3.78 -5.09
CA LEU A 115 16.32 3.95 -4.63
C LEU A 115 17.25 4.40 -5.76
N GLY A 116 17.06 3.88 -6.98
CA GLY A 116 17.81 4.28 -8.17
C GLY A 116 17.54 5.73 -8.60
N ALA A 117 16.31 6.20 -8.43
CA ALA A 117 15.93 7.61 -8.62
C ALA A 117 16.57 8.53 -7.56
N GLY A 118 16.97 7.98 -6.42
CA GLY A 118 17.53 8.70 -5.27
C GLY A 118 16.46 9.39 -4.43
N LEU A 119 16.68 9.48 -3.12
CA LEU A 119 15.78 10.16 -2.18
C LEU A 119 16.27 11.58 -1.87
N GLU A 120 15.34 12.52 -1.75
CA GLU A 120 15.58 13.91 -1.40
C GLU A 120 14.77 14.30 -0.17
N SER A 121 15.44 14.86 0.84
CA SER A 121 14.76 15.46 1.99
C SER A 121 14.23 16.84 1.62
N GLN A 122 13.00 17.12 1.99
CA GLN A 122 12.34 18.40 1.73
C GLN A 122 12.31 19.23 3.02
N ASN A 123 12.37 20.55 2.92
CA ASN A 123 12.39 21.44 4.09
C ASN A 123 11.01 21.59 4.78
N ARG A 124 10.41 20.45 5.15
CA ARG A 124 9.13 20.30 5.81
C ARG A 124 9.21 19.14 6.80
N ARG A 125 8.79 19.33 8.05
CA ARG A 125 8.79 18.23 9.03
C ARG A 125 7.69 17.23 8.72
N GLN A 126 8.00 15.95 8.90
CA GLN A 126 6.97 14.92 8.78
C GLN A 126 6.21 14.77 10.11
N ALA A 127 4.89 14.84 10.03
CA ALA A 127 4.00 14.53 11.13
C ALA A 127 3.67 13.04 11.15
N TYR A 128 3.41 12.51 12.35
CA TYR A 128 3.00 11.12 12.55
C TYR A 128 1.68 11.07 13.31
N LEU A 129 0.84 10.11 12.95
CA LEU A 129 -0.33 9.74 13.73
C LEU A 129 0.07 8.74 14.81
N LYS A 130 0.17 9.19 16.06
CA LYS A 130 0.55 8.37 17.20
C LYS A 130 -0.70 7.77 17.87
N ILE A 131 -0.78 6.45 17.91
CA ILE A 131 -1.86 5.74 18.61
C ILE A 131 -1.66 5.85 20.13
N VAL A 132 -2.70 6.30 20.83
CA VAL A 132 -2.73 6.47 22.29
C VAL A 132 -3.78 5.59 22.98
N ARG A 133 -4.74 5.03 22.23
CA ARG A 133 -5.65 3.98 22.70
C ARG A 133 -5.85 2.90 21.63
N PRO A 134 -6.10 1.62 22.01
CA PRO A 134 -6.34 0.56 21.05
C PRO A 134 -7.55 0.83 20.15
N ILE A 135 -7.47 0.41 18.89
CA ILE A 135 -8.57 0.40 17.93
C ILE A 135 -8.61 -0.99 17.30
N GLU A 136 -9.81 -1.56 17.14
CA GLU A 136 -9.99 -2.92 16.67
C GLU A 136 -11.18 -3.04 15.72
N VAL A 137 -11.02 -3.84 14.68
CA VAL A 137 -12.05 -4.21 13.71
C VAL A 137 -12.09 -5.73 13.61
N ARG A 138 -13.30 -6.30 13.59
CA ARG A 138 -13.54 -7.74 13.47
C ARG A 138 -14.58 -8.03 12.39
N ASP A 139 -14.43 -9.16 11.74
CA ASP A 139 -15.37 -9.70 10.75
C ASP A 139 -15.33 -11.24 10.83
N GLY A 140 -16.27 -11.81 11.58
CA GLY A 140 -16.26 -13.24 11.91
C GLY A 140 -14.99 -13.67 12.64
N ASP A 141 -14.23 -14.58 12.02
CA ASP A 141 -12.95 -15.10 12.53
C ASP A 141 -11.73 -14.23 12.15
N LYS A 142 -11.94 -13.18 11.35
CA LYS A 142 -10.91 -12.23 10.92
C LYS A 142 -10.86 -11.04 11.87
N ALA A 143 -9.66 -10.55 12.17
CA ALA A 143 -9.49 -9.39 13.04
C ALA A 143 -8.25 -8.60 12.68
N ILE A 144 -8.32 -7.29 12.86
CA ILE A 144 -7.16 -6.41 12.83
C ILE A 144 -7.30 -5.34 13.92
N SER A 145 -6.21 -5.07 14.63
CA SER A 145 -6.16 -4.05 15.67
C SER A 145 -4.87 -3.26 15.58
N ILE A 146 -4.90 -2.01 16.03
CA ILE A 146 -3.71 -1.19 16.25
C ILE A 146 -3.69 -0.70 17.70
N ARG A 147 -2.53 -0.79 18.34
CA ARG A 147 -2.36 -0.50 19.77
C ARG A 147 -1.26 0.53 20.02
N PRO A 148 -1.30 1.25 21.15
CA PRO A 148 -0.23 2.16 21.52
C PRO A 148 1.10 1.42 21.63
N ALA A 149 2.14 1.93 20.96
CA ALA A 149 3.49 1.39 21.00
C ALA A 149 4.50 2.52 20.77
N SER A 150 5.73 2.40 21.27
CA SER A 150 6.79 3.41 21.09
C SER A 150 7.31 3.50 19.65
N SER A 151 7.18 2.43 18.88
CA SER A 151 7.64 2.28 17.50
C SER A 151 6.61 1.52 16.68
N THR A 152 6.70 1.62 15.36
CA THR A 152 5.82 0.89 14.45
C THR A 152 6.22 -0.58 14.31
N SER A 153 5.27 -1.48 14.51
CA SER A 153 5.43 -2.91 14.20
C SER A 153 4.12 -3.51 13.70
N ILE A 154 4.23 -4.63 12.99
CA ILE A 154 3.10 -5.38 12.45
C ILE A 154 3.33 -6.85 12.81
N SER A 155 2.37 -7.45 13.50
CA SER A 155 2.29 -8.90 13.68
C SER A 155 1.14 -9.41 12.82
N TYR A 156 1.41 -10.35 11.91
CA TYR A 156 0.42 -10.87 10.98
C TYR A 156 0.36 -12.39 11.10
N THR A 157 -0.86 -12.90 11.23
CA THR A 157 -1.16 -14.33 11.19
C THR A 157 -2.01 -14.63 9.96
N ILE A 158 -1.56 -15.54 9.12
CA ILE A 158 -2.39 -16.17 8.09
C ILE A 158 -2.66 -17.62 8.47
N ASP A 159 -3.76 -18.17 7.96
CA ASP A 159 -4.08 -19.58 8.14
C ASP A 159 -4.91 -20.04 6.95
N TYR A 160 -4.24 -20.76 6.04
CA TYR A 160 -4.86 -21.28 4.83
C TYR A 160 -4.94 -22.81 4.92
N PRO A 161 -6.04 -23.43 4.45
CA PRO A 161 -6.20 -24.88 4.39
C PRO A 161 -5.38 -25.46 3.22
N HIS A 162 -4.07 -25.22 3.23
CA HIS A 162 -3.14 -25.67 2.21
C HIS A 162 -1.83 -26.14 2.87
N PRO A 163 -1.31 -27.36 2.55
CA PRO A 163 -0.16 -27.95 3.24
C PRO A 163 1.09 -27.07 3.28
N LEU A 164 1.35 -26.30 2.21
CA LEU A 164 2.49 -25.39 2.12
C LEU A 164 2.33 -24.07 2.89
N ILE A 165 1.10 -23.61 3.12
CA ILE A 165 0.87 -22.35 3.82
C ILE A 165 0.59 -22.65 5.30
N ARG A 166 -0.49 -23.38 5.59
CA ARG A 166 -1.01 -23.61 6.94
C ARG A 166 -1.08 -22.31 7.74
N ARG A 167 -1.00 -22.40 9.06
CA ARG A 167 -0.81 -21.22 9.91
C ARG A 167 0.63 -20.73 9.79
N GLN A 168 0.79 -19.44 9.48
CA GLN A 168 2.06 -18.73 9.55
C GLN A 168 1.90 -17.46 10.37
N ASP A 169 2.90 -17.16 11.19
CA ASP A 169 2.96 -15.98 12.02
C ASP A 169 4.27 -15.24 11.73
N TYR A 170 4.20 -13.94 11.42
CA TYR A 170 5.39 -13.10 11.24
C TYR A 170 5.26 -11.77 11.96
N ARG A 171 6.34 -11.32 12.60
CA ARG A 171 6.42 -10.00 13.23
C ARG A 171 7.46 -9.13 12.54
N TYR A 172 6.97 -8.11 11.86
CA TYR A 172 7.76 -7.05 11.23
C TYR A 172 7.95 -5.88 12.19
N ARG A 173 9.19 -5.42 12.36
CA ARG A 173 9.55 -4.18 13.08
C ARG A 173 9.98 -3.16 12.04
N ALA A 174 9.29 -2.02 11.95
CA ALA A 174 9.44 -1.13 10.82
C ALA A 174 10.78 -0.37 10.82
N SER A 175 11.49 -0.49 9.70
CA SER A 175 12.61 0.38 9.28
C SER A 175 12.78 0.25 7.76
N ARG A 176 13.51 1.18 7.13
CA ARG A 176 13.79 1.09 5.68
C ARG A 176 14.55 -0.19 5.35
N GLU A 177 15.57 -0.52 6.14
CA GLU A 177 16.43 -1.68 5.93
C GLU A 177 15.65 -2.99 6.06
N SER A 178 14.81 -3.10 7.10
CA SER A 178 13.97 -4.28 7.30
C SER A 178 12.88 -4.40 6.24
N PHE A 179 12.30 -3.28 5.76
CA PHE A 179 11.32 -3.34 4.67
C PHE A 179 11.97 -3.93 3.40
N VAL A 180 13.09 -3.33 2.97
CA VAL A 180 13.81 -3.74 1.75
C VAL A 180 14.27 -5.20 1.83
N ARG A 181 14.81 -5.62 2.97
CA ARG A 181 15.35 -6.97 3.15
C ARG A 181 14.25 -8.03 3.34
N ASP A 182 13.26 -7.74 4.19
CA ASP A 182 12.41 -8.77 4.77
C ASP A 182 11.00 -8.81 4.17
N ILE A 183 10.51 -7.71 3.57
CA ILE A 183 9.12 -7.57 3.13
C ILE A 183 9.04 -7.33 1.63
N ALA A 184 9.77 -6.35 1.10
CA ALA A 184 9.68 -5.92 -0.30
C ALA A 184 9.80 -7.06 -1.33
N PRO A 185 10.62 -8.11 -1.13
CA PRO A 185 10.73 -9.21 -2.10
C PRO A 185 9.59 -10.24 -2.06
N ALA A 186 8.66 -10.17 -1.11
CA ALA A 186 7.61 -11.19 -0.95
C ALA A 186 6.53 -11.03 -2.03
N ARG A 187 6.37 -12.05 -2.87
CA ARG A 187 5.46 -12.03 -4.02
C ARG A 187 4.02 -12.37 -3.66
N THR A 188 3.12 -11.83 -4.47
CA THR A 188 1.71 -12.21 -4.46
C THR A 188 1.52 -13.68 -4.85
N PHE A 189 0.38 -14.24 -4.45
CA PHE A 189 0.10 -15.65 -4.60
C PHE A 189 -1.39 -15.91 -4.85
N GLY A 190 -1.66 -17.00 -5.56
CA GLY A 190 -3.01 -17.47 -5.87
C GLY A 190 -3.07 -18.99 -5.94
N PHE A 191 -4.28 -19.53 -5.98
CA PHE A 191 -4.50 -20.98 -6.10
C PHE A 191 -4.89 -21.35 -7.53
N LEU A 192 -4.29 -22.42 -8.05
CA LEU A 192 -4.54 -22.91 -9.41
C LEU A 192 -6.04 -23.17 -9.66
N ARG A 193 -6.72 -23.79 -8.68
CA ARG A 193 -8.16 -24.08 -8.75
C ARG A 193 -9.07 -22.84 -8.83
N GLU A 194 -8.55 -21.66 -8.51
CA GLU A 194 -9.30 -20.39 -8.57
C GLU A 194 -9.07 -19.65 -9.89
N VAL A 195 -8.05 -20.01 -10.66
CA VAL A 195 -7.63 -19.28 -11.86
C VAL A 195 -8.73 -19.20 -12.93
N GLU A 196 -9.41 -20.31 -13.22
CA GLU A 196 -10.49 -20.32 -14.23
C GLU A 196 -11.63 -19.37 -13.85
N ALA A 197 -12.09 -19.43 -12.60
CA ALA A 197 -13.13 -18.53 -12.09
C ALA A 197 -12.70 -17.06 -12.09
N LEU A 198 -11.42 -16.78 -11.81
CA LEU A 198 -10.87 -15.43 -11.93
C LEU A 198 -10.90 -14.94 -13.37
N TRP A 199 -10.46 -15.75 -14.33
CA TRP A 199 -10.48 -15.40 -15.74
C TRP A 199 -11.89 -15.15 -16.27
N GLU A 200 -12.87 -15.98 -15.88
CA GLU A 200 -14.29 -15.76 -16.19
C GLU A 200 -14.82 -14.43 -15.63
N ALA A 201 -14.30 -13.99 -14.49
CA ALA A 201 -14.62 -12.70 -13.88
C ALA A 201 -13.80 -11.52 -14.45
N GLY A 202 -12.93 -11.76 -15.44
CA GLY A 202 -12.04 -10.74 -16.01
C GLY A 202 -10.88 -10.34 -15.09
N LEU A 203 -10.49 -11.21 -14.16
CA LEU A 203 -9.42 -11.03 -13.19
C LEU A 203 -8.28 -12.02 -13.45
N GLY A 204 -7.07 -11.67 -13.01
CA GLY A 204 -5.88 -12.53 -13.12
C GLY A 204 -5.40 -12.78 -14.56
N LEU A 205 -5.83 -11.97 -15.53
CA LEU A 205 -5.51 -12.17 -16.95
C LEU A 205 -4.02 -11.90 -17.27
N GLY A 206 -3.33 -11.12 -16.44
CA GLY A 206 -1.89 -10.88 -16.52
C GLY A 206 -1.05 -11.74 -15.59
N GLY A 207 -1.69 -12.65 -14.83
CA GLY A 207 -1.01 -13.55 -13.90
C GLY A 207 -0.13 -14.56 -14.63
N SER A 208 1.10 -14.75 -14.13
CA SER A 208 2.05 -15.73 -14.65
C SER A 208 2.91 -16.30 -13.54
N LEU A 209 3.65 -17.38 -13.80
CA LEU A 209 4.61 -17.93 -12.84
C LEU A 209 5.83 -17.01 -12.59
N GLU A 210 6.00 -15.97 -13.41
CA GLU A 210 7.06 -14.97 -13.23
C GLU A 210 6.66 -13.90 -12.22
N ASN A 211 5.36 -13.59 -12.12
CA ASN A 211 4.83 -12.52 -11.29
C ASN A 211 3.91 -12.99 -10.16
N THR A 212 3.55 -14.26 -10.10
CA THR A 212 2.62 -14.79 -9.09
C THR A 212 3.08 -16.18 -8.63
N LEU A 213 3.06 -16.40 -7.32
CA LEU A 213 3.20 -17.74 -6.76
C LEU A 213 1.90 -18.52 -6.94
N ILE A 214 1.93 -19.62 -7.70
CA ILE A 214 0.74 -20.42 -7.98
C ILE A 214 0.80 -21.75 -7.21
N LEU A 215 -0.22 -21.96 -6.38
CA LEU A 215 -0.38 -23.14 -5.54
C LEU A 215 -1.41 -24.10 -6.16
N SER A 216 -0.97 -25.28 -6.56
CA SER A 216 -1.86 -26.42 -6.83
C SER A 216 -2.07 -27.24 -5.56
N ASP A 217 -3.00 -28.18 -5.58
CA ASP A 217 -3.23 -29.07 -4.43
C ASP A 217 -2.01 -29.94 -4.10
N ASP A 218 -1.13 -30.17 -5.08
CA ASP A 218 0.11 -30.95 -4.95
C ASP A 218 1.33 -30.12 -4.54
N GLY A 219 1.23 -28.78 -4.53
CA GLY A 219 2.31 -27.91 -4.10
C GLY A 219 2.48 -26.62 -4.90
N LEU A 220 3.72 -26.13 -4.99
CA LEU A 220 4.05 -24.87 -5.65
C LEU A 220 4.48 -25.12 -7.10
N LEU A 221 3.87 -24.42 -8.06
CA LEU A 221 4.22 -24.56 -9.48
C LEU A 221 5.49 -23.80 -9.90
N ASN A 222 5.86 -22.76 -9.17
CA ASN A 222 7.03 -21.93 -9.48
C ASN A 222 8.32 -22.74 -9.27
N LYS A 223 9.03 -23.07 -10.35
CA LYS A 223 10.27 -23.89 -10.33
C LYS A 223 11.38 -23.31 -9.45
N ASN A 224 11.45 -21.98 -9.34
CA ASN A 224 12.46 -21.29 -8.52
C ASN A 224 12.10 -21.27 -7.02
N GLY A 225 10.96 -21.85 -6.63
CA GLY A 225 10.54 -21.93 -5.25
C GLY A 225 10.13 -20.59 -4.63
N LEU A 226 10.09 -20.57 -3.30
CA LEU A 226 9.85 -19.38 -2.50
C LEU A 226 11.16 -18.61 -2.26
N ARG A 227 11.07 -17.29 -2.18
CA ARG A 227 12.15 -16.39 -1.75
C ARG A 227 12.35 -16.45 -0.23
N PHE A 228 11.28 -16.76 0.50
CA PHE A 228 11.28 -16.96 1.94
C PHE A 228 10.41 -18.18 2.28
N SER A 229 10.74 -18.93 3.32
CA SER A 229 9.90 -20.04 3.79
C SER A 229 8.50 -19.58 4.24
N ASP A 230 8.38 -18.31 4.62
CA ASP A 230 7.19 -17.60 5.11
C ASP A 230 6.80 -16.45 4.14
N GLU A 231 7.05 -16.61 2.84
CA GLU A 231 6.80 -15.57 1.81
C GLU A 231 5.32 -15.11 1.80
N PHE A 232 4.37 -16.02 2.02
CA PHE A 232 2.94 -15.71 1.99
C PHE A 232 2.50 -14.71 3.08
N VAL A 233 2.96 -14.89 4.32
CA VAL A 233 2.62 -13.97 5.42
C VAL A 233 3.38 -12.65 5.30
N ARG A 234 4.61 -12.66 4.78
CA ARG A 234 5.36 -11.44 4.46
C ARG A 234 4.67 -10.61 3.39
N HIS A 235 4.12 -11.27 2.38
CA HIS A 235 3.34 -10.59 1.34
C HIS A 235 2.06 -9.95 1.93
N LYS A 236 1.36 -10.61 2.87
CA LYS A 236 0.22 -9.98 3.55
C LYS A 236 0.60 -8.79 4.42
N ILE A 237 1.84 -8.74 4.92
CA ILE A 237 2.37 -7.54 5.58
C ILE A 237 2.69 -6.45 4.56
N LEU A 238 3.24 -6.81 3.39
CA LEU A 238 3.44 -5.87 2.26
C LEU A 238 2.11 -5.22 1.87
N ASP A 239 1.06 -6.01 1.63
CA ASP A 239 -0.30 -5.54 1.35
C ASP A 239 -0.78 -4.54 2.42
N LEU A 240 -0.66 -4.92 3.70
CA LEU A 240 -1.08 -4.08 4.82
C LEU A 240 -0.30 -2.76 4.89
N ILE A 241 1.00 -2.75 4.63
CA ILE A 241 1.79 -1.50 4.59
C ILE A 241 1.27 -0.59 3.48
N GLY A 242 0.98 -1.16 2.31
CA GLY A 242 0.38 -0.44 1.18
C GLY A 242 -0.97 0.16 1.54
N ASP A 243 -1.88 -0.63 2.10
CA ASP A 243 -3.23 -0.19 2.45
C ASP A 243 -3.22 0.85 3.58
N MET A 244 -2.36 0.69 4.59
CA MET A 244 -2.22 1.66 5.68
C MET A 244 -1.71 3.02 5.20
N SER A 245 -1.08 3.11 4.03
CA SER A 245 -0.68 4.38 3.44
C SER A 245 -1.88 5.26 3.06
N LEU A 246 -3.07 4.68 2.86
CA LEU A 246 -4.32 5.40 2.62
C LEU A 246 -4.77 6.27 3.82
N LEU A 247 -4.15 6.09 4.98
CA LEU A 247 -4.27 6.99 6.12
C LEU A 247 -3.75 8.41 5.79
N GLY A 248 -2.84 8.54 4.81
CA GLY A 248 -2.24 9.80 4.38
C GLY A 248 -1.13 10.33 5.27
N LEU A 249 -0.85 9.67 6.40
CA LEU A 249 0.24 10.00 7.32
C LEU A 249 0.89 8.70 7.83
N PRO A 250 2.21 8.70 8.09
CA PRO A 250 2.85 7.60 8.78
C PRO A 250 2.30 7.51 10.20
N PHE A 251 2.08 6.29 10.68
CA PHE A 251 1.57 6.07 12.02
C PHE A 251 2.66 5.52 12.95
N ILE A 252 2.43 5.67 14.26
CA ILE A 252 3.22 5.03 15.32
C ILE A 252 2.28 4.19 16.19
N GLY A 253 2.41 2.87 16.10
CA GLY A 253 1.61 1.90 16.83
C GLY A 253 1.99 0.45 16.48
N ASP A 254 1.47 -0.51 17.24
CA ASP A 254 1.64 -1.94 16.96
C ASP A 254 0.36 -2.50 16.34
N ILE A 255 0.43 -2.94 15.08
CA ILE A 255 -0.68 -3.62 14.41
C ILE A 255 -0.61 -5.11 14.68
N VAL A 256 -1.75 -5.72 15.00
CA VAL A 256 -1.94 -7.16 15.08
C VAL A 256 -3.08 -7.54 14.15
N ALA A 257 -2.78 -8.34 13.13
CA ALA A 257 -3.72 -8.80 12.11
C ALA A 257 -3.80 -10.34 12.12
N SER A 258 -5.00 -10.88 11.99
CA SER A 258 -5.25 -12.32 11.89
C SER A 258 -6.27 -12.59 10.80
N ARG A 259 -5.88 -13.39 9.80
CA ARG A 259 -6.70 -13.74 8.61
C ARG A 259 -7.32 -12.52 7.92
N SER A 260 -6.63 -11.38 7.99
CA SER A 260 -7.10 -10.10 7.44
C SER A 260 -6.80 -10.00 5.93
N GLY A 261 -7.27 -8.93 5.30
CA GLY A 261 -7.02 -8.56 3.91
C GLY A 261 -7.48 -7.13 3.63
N HIS A 262 -7.38 -6.66 2.39
CA HIS A 262 -7.61 -5.25 2.01
C HIS A 262 -8.88 -4.63 2.60
N ALA A 263 -10.01 -5.36 2.57
CA ALA A 263 -11.27 -4.87 3.15
C ALA A 263 -11.19 -4.58 4.66
N LEU A 264 -10.52 -5.42 5.44
CA LEU A 264 -10.32 -5.16 6.88
C LEU A 264 -9.24 -4.10 7.13
N HIS A 265 -8.23 -4.02 6.26
CA HIS A 265 -7.22 -2.96 6.33
C HIS A 265 -7.88 -1.58 6.14
N ALA A 266 -8.72 -1.45 5.11
CA ALA A 266 -9.52 -0.25 4.85
C ALA A 266 -10.42 0.11 6.04
N LYS A 267 -11.20 -0.85 6.56
CA LYS A 267 -12.05 -0.63 7.74
C LYS A 267 -11.23 -0.15 8.96
N LEU A 268 -10.00 -0.63 9.13
CA LEU A 268 -9.12 -0.14 10.20
C LEU A 268 -8.71 1.32 9.96
N VAL A 269 -8.30 1.67 8.74
CA VAL A 269 -7.93 3.05 8.37
C VAL A 269 -9.11 4.00 8.60
N GLU A 270 -10.31 3.64 8.15
CA GLU A 270 -11.55 4.38 8.43
C GLU A 270 -11.76 4.55 9.93
N LYS A 271 -11.70 3.45 10.69
CA LYS A 271 -11.93 3.47 12.13
C LYS A 271 -10.91 4.31 12.90
N ILE A 272 -9.66 4.34 12.45
CA ILE A 272 -8.63 5.24 13.00
C ILE A 272 -9.07 6.69 12.84
N LEU A 273 -9.45 7.11 11.64
CA LEU A 273 -9.82 8.49 11.36
C LEU A 273 -11.13 8.90 12.07
N GLU A 274 -12.06 7.97 12.24
CA GLU A 274 -13.33 8.19 12.96
C GLU A 274 -13.17 8.25 14.49
N SER A 275 -12.01 7.87 15.03
CA SER A 275 -11.75 7.81 16.48
C SER A 275 -10.62 8.76 16.90
N PRO A 276 -10.78 10.10 16.75
CA PRO A 276 -9.73 11.09 17.02
C PRO A 276 -9.23 11.10 18.48
N GLU A 277 -9.99 10.56 19.41
CA GLU A 277 -9.62 10.37 20.82
C GLU A 277 -8.66 9.19 21.05
N ASN A 278 -8.40 8.37 20.03
CA ASN A 278 -7.52 7.20 20.10
C ASN A 278 -6.13 7.48 19.54
N TRP A 279 -5.90 8.66 18.97
CA TRP A 279 -4.61 9.07 18.43
C TRP A 279 -4.34 10.55 18.62
N MET A 280 -3.09 10.94 18.35
CA MET A 280 -2.65 12.33 18.37
C MET A 280 -1.65 12.57 17.24
N LEU A 281 -1.59 13.79 16.72
CA LEU A 281 -0.52 14.17 15.83
C LEU A 281 0.72 14.50 16.65
N VAL A 282 1.83 13.88 16.26
CA VAL A 282 3.15 14.25 16.75
C VAL A 282 3.94 14.74 15.56
N SER A 283 4.34 16.01 15.59
CA SER A 283 5.30 16.60 14.67
C SER A 283 6.46 17.20 15.48
N GLY A 284 7.56 17.56 14.82
CA GLY A 284 8.64 18.32 15.48
C GLY A 284 8.30 19.80 15.69
N ASP A 285 7.11 20.24 15.27
CA ASP A 285 6.55 21.57 15.56
C ASP A 285 5.49 21.41 16.68
N ALA A 286 5.12 22.50 17.36
CA ALA A 286 4.31 22.45 18.59
C ALA A 286 3.04 21.56 18.47
N PHE A 287 2.74 20.81 19.53
CA PHE A 287 1.58 19.91 19.68
C PHE A 287 0.31 20.48 19.02
N VAL A 288 -0.23 19.78 18.01
CA VAL A 288 -1.57 20.06 17.48
C VAL A 288 -2.52 18.96 17.98
N PRO A 289 -3.49 19.26 18.86
CA PRO A 289 -4.49 18.31 19.29
C PRO A 289 -5.33 17.80 18.10
N ALA A 290 -5.69 16.50 18.11
CA ALA A 290 -6.42 15.82 17.03
C ALA A 290 -7.76 16.50 16.65
N GLY A 291 -8.37 17.29 17.55
CA GLY A 291 -9.60 18.04 17.30
C GLY A 291 -9.49 19.23 16.32
N ARG A 292 -8.29 19.53 15.80
CA ARG A 292 -8.05 20.60 14.80
C ARG A 292 -7.62 20.08 13.43
N VAL A 293 -7.87 18.81 13.10
CA VAL A 293 -7.54 18.25 11.79
C VAL A 293 -8.34 18.90 10.66
N SER A 294 -9.50 19.52 10.97
CA SER A 294 -10.21 20.42 10.06
C SER A 294 -9.47 21.73 9.75
N ASP A 295 -8.52 22.11 10.61
CA ASP A 295 -7.84 23.41 10.62
C ASP A 295 -6.36 23.30 10.24
N LEU A 296 -5.90 22.09 9.86
CA LEU A 296 -4.68 21.98 9.07
C LEU A 296 -4.94 22.75 7.78
N LEU A 297 -4.23 23.87 7.63
CA LEU A 297 -4.37 24.77 6.48
C LEU A 297 -4.43 23.94 5.18
N PRO A 298 -5.41 24.21 4.31
CA PRO A 298 -5.43 23.64 2.98
C PRO A 298 -4.27 24.24 2.18
N SER A 299 -3.05 23.76 2.39
CA SER A 299 -1.99 23.98 1.43
C SER A 299 -2.29 23.08 0.24
N LEU A 300 -3.00 23.67 -0.73
CA LEU A 300 -3.14 23.24 -2.12
C LEU A 300 -4.18 22.12 -2.38
N VAL A 301 -5.44 22.34 -1.99
CA VAL A 301 -6.53 21.98 -2.91
C VAL A 301 -6.44 22.99 -4.05
N ALA A 302 -6.06 22.55 -5.24
CA ALA A 302 -6.29 23.33 -6.44
C ALA A 302 -7.82 23.52 -6.55
N SER A 303 -8.30 24.69 -6.11
CA SER A 303 -9.65 25.14 -6.42
C SER A 303 -9.76 25.19 -7.95
N PRO A 304 -10.71 24.49 -8.59
CA PRO A 304 -11.11 24.88 -9.93
C PRO A 304 -11.67 26.30 -9.80
N GLN A 305 -11.10 27.23 -10.56
CA GLN A 305 -11.69 28.55 -10.74
C GLN A 305 -13.16 28.36 -11.13
N ARG A 306 -14.05 28.97 -10.36
CA ARG A 306 -15.44 29.19 -10.75
C ARG A 306 -15.48 30.50 -11.51
N ASP A 307 -16.04 30.47 -12.71
CA ASP A 307 -16.87 31.58 -13.17
C ASP A 307 -18.15 31.65 -12.32
#